data_AF-A0A0M3TBV1-F1
#
_entry.id   AF-A0A0M3TBV1-F1
#
_cell.length_a   1.000
_cell.length_b   1.000
_cell.length_c   1.000
_cell.angle_alpha   90.00
_cell.angle_beta   90.00
_cell.angle_gamma   90.00
#
_symmetry.space_group_name_H-M   'P 1'
#
loop_
_entity.id
_entity.type
_entity.pdbx_description
1 polymer ?
#
loop_
_entity_poly.entity_id
_entity_poly.type
_entity_poly.pdbx_seq_one_letter_code
_entity_poly.pdbx_strand_id
1 'polypeptide(L)'
;MTLLFEAESRDVDPVELAENRRDYALALAQRGEGGMPLVGDYAITIVTGVAEEIDRIDEILSSYLTDWSLGRLAAVDRTALRIGVWELLFTDDVPALAAVDEAVSLAREYSDDDAPRFVNGVLDKVLRDRDVVKEQLSYTTTVELAEEQVDTPPAAHAVERKNDAD
;
A
#
# COMPACT_ATOMS: atom_id res chain seq x y z
N MET A 1 -11.06 -3.00 1.68
CA MET A 1 -10.91 -4.06 0.65
C MET A 1 -11.51 -3.69 -0.71
N THR A 2 -12.82 -3.39 -0.80
CA THR A 2 -13.50 -3.14 -2.09
C THR A 2 -12.88 -2.04 -2.94
N LEU A 3 -12.35 -0.98 -2.33
CA LEU A 3 -11.73 0.15 -3.05
C LEU A 3 -10.47 -0.27 -3.81
N LEU A 4 -9.53 -0.96 -3.15
CA LEU A 4 -8.29 -1.44 -3.76
C LEU A 4 -8.56 -2.48 -4.86
N PHE A 5 -9.48 -3.41 -4.59
CA PHE A 5 -9.91 -4.40 -5.58
C PHE A 5 -10.56 -3.75 -6.80
N GLU A 6 -11.48 -2.81 -6.59
CA GLU A 6 -12.17 -2.12 -7.68
C GLU A 6 -11.17 -1.29 -8.51
N ALA A 7 -10.25 -0.59 -7.85
CA ALA A 7 -9.21 0.19 -8.50
C ALA A 7 -8.34 -0.69 -9.41
N GLU A 8 -7.86 -1.82 -8.90
CA GLU A 8 -7.09 -2.79 -9.67
C GLU A 8 -7.90 -3.33 -10.86
N SER A 9 -9.17 -3.69 -10.65
CA SER A 9 -10.02 -4.25 -11.72
C SER A 9 -10.32 -3.26 -12.85
N ARG A 10 -10.25 -1.96 -12.55
CA ARG A 10 -10.58 -0.86 -13.47
C ARG A 10 -9.34 -0.16 -14.01
N ASP A 11 -8.15 -0.53 -13.53
CA ASP A 11 -6.88 0.13 -13.84
C ASP A 11 -6.96 1.65 -13.59
N VAL A 12 -7.43 2.02 -12.40
CA VAL A 12 -7.55 3.41 -11.95
C VAL A 12 -6.78 3.64 -10.66
N ASP A 13 -6.44 4.90 -10.39
CA ASP A 13 -5.80 5.30 -9.15
C ASP A 13 -6.72 4.97 -7.95
N PRO A 14 -6.25 4.16 -6.98
CA PRO A 14 -7.06 3.74 -5.84
C PRO A 14 -7.37 4.89 -4.87
N VAL A 15 -6.46 5.85 -4.72
CA VAL A 15 -6.62 7.03 -3.85
C VAL A 15 -7.66 7.95 -4.46
N GLU A 16 -7.52 8.28 -5.75
CA GLU A 16 -8.50 9.11 -6.46
C GLU A 16 -9.89 8.47 -6.43
N LEU A 17 -9.96 7.15 -6.63
CA LEU A 17 -11.23 6.40 -6.54
C LEU A 17 -11.86 6.49 -5.14
N ALA A 18 -11.06 6.42 -4.09
CA ALA A 18 -11.52 6.47 -2.70
C ALA A 18 -11.98 7.87 -2.30
N GLU A 19 -11.25 8.91 -2.71
CA GLU A 19 -11.61 10.31 -2.49
C GLU A 19 -12.92 10.65 -3.22
N ASN A 20 -13.03 10.30 -4.50
CA ASN A 20 -14.26 10.49 -5.28
C ASN A 20 -15.48 9.81 -4.64
N ARG A 21 -15.29 8.60 -4.09
CA ARG A 21 -16.33 7.87 -3.36
C ARG A 21 -16.79 8.62 -2.12
N ARG A 22 -15.82 9.11 -1.34
CA ARG A 22 -16.06 9.84 -0.09
C ARG A 22 -16.84 11.12 -0.37
N ASP A 23 -16.40 11.90 -1.34
CA ASP A 23 -17.04 13.15 -1.73
C ASP A 23 -18.47 12.93 -2.22
N TYR A 24 -18.67 11.89 -3.05
CA TYR A 24 -20.00 11.54 -3.52
C TYR A 24 -20.93 11.08 -2.38
N ALA A 25 -20.44 10.21 -1.49
CA ALA A 25 -21.22 9.74 -0.35
C ALA A 25 -21.59 10.90 0.61
N LEU A 26 -20.68 11.85 0.84
CA LEU A 26 -20.94 13.05 1.64
C LEU A 26 -21.97 13.96 0.98
N ALA A 27 -21.88 14.17 -0.34
CA ALA A 27 -22.85 14.99 -1.09
C ALA A 27 -24.27 14.40 -1.04
N LEU A 28 -24.40 13.08 -1.14
CA LEU A 28 -25.69 12.38 -0.97
C LEU A 28 -26.23 12.55 0.44
N ALA A 29 -25.39 12.31 1.46
CA ALA A 29 -25.77 12.45 2.85
C ALA A 29 -26.28 13.87 3.19
N GLN A 30 -25.62 14.91 2.66
CA GLN A 30 -26.04 16.31 2.83
C GLN A 30 -27.41 16.62 2.19
N ARG A 31 -27.78 15.89 1.14
CA ARG A 31 -29.09 16.03 0.46
C ARG A 31 -30.18 15.18 1.11
N GLY A 32 -29.87 14.42 2.16
CA GLY A 32 -30.77 13.44 2.75
C GLY A 32 -31.01 12.22 1.85
N GLU A 33 -30.17 12.04 0.83
CA GLU A 33 -30.19 10.88 -0.06
C GLU A 33 -29.30 9.80 0.55
N GLY A 34 -29.89 8.67 0.95
CA GLY A 34 -29.15 7.50 1.41
C GLY A 34 -28.78 6.57 0.26
N GLY A 35 -27.93 5.58 0.54
CA GLY A 35 -27.69 4.46 -0.40
C GLY A 35 -26.22 4.11 -0.62
N MET A 36 -25.29 4.96 -0.20
CA MET A 36 -23.86 4.65 -0.22
C MET A 36 -23.29 4.69 1.20
N PRO A 37 -22.55 3.65 1.64
CA PRO A 37 -21.80 3.70 2.89
C PRO A 37 -20.78 4.84 2.87
N LEU A 38 -20.63 5.54 4.00
CA LEU A 38 -19.56 6.53 4.15
C LEU A 38 -18.21 5.83 4.13
N VAL A 39 -17.29 6.35 3.31
CA VAL A 39 -15.87 5.95 3.39
C VAL A 39 -15.25 6.69 4.56
N GLY A 40 -14.96 5.96 5.62
CA GLY A 40 -14.31 6.52 6.81
C GLY A 40 -12.85 6.88 6.56
N ASP A 41 -12.31 7.78 7.37
CA ASP A 41 -10.93 8.28 7.24
C ASP A 41 -9.89 7.16 7.27
N TYR A 42 -10.09 6.16 8.14
CA TYR A 42 -9.18 5.01 8.22
C TYR A 42 -9.13 4.18 6.93
N ALA A 43 -10.26 4.07 6.21
CA ALA A 43 -10.27 3.38 4.93
C ALA A 43 -9.46 4.14 3.87
N ILE A 44 -9.47 5.48 3.91
CA ILE A 44 -8.60 6.31 3.08
C ILE A 44 -7.14 6.06 3.46
N THR A 45 -6.81 6.06 4.75
CA THR A 45 -5.44 5.80 5.22
C THR A 45 -4.90 4.46 4.70
N ILE A 46 -5.68 3.38 4.80
CA ILE A 46 -5.27 2.07 4.26
C ILE A 46 -5.06 2.16 2.74
N VAL A 47 -6.02 2.74 2.01
CA VAL A 47 -5.96 2.79 0.54
C VAL A 47 -4.73 3.57 0.08
N THR A 48 -4.50 4.75 0.67
CA THR A 48 -3.35 5.60 0.39
C THR A 48 -2.05 4.89 0.73
N GLY A 49 -1.92 4.37 1.95
CA GLY A 49 -0.67 3.74 2.37
C GLY A 49 -0.35 2.46 1.58
N VAL A 50 -1.35 1.64 1.24
CA VAL A 50 -1.14 0.47 0.38
C VAL A 50 -0.74 0.90 -1.03
N ALA A 51 -1.34 1.96 -1.58
CA ALA A 51 -1.00 2.46 -2.92
C ALA A 51 0.42 3.03 -2.97
N GLU A 52 0.84 3.78 -1.96
CA GLU A 52 2.17 4.37 -1.84
C GLU A 52 3.28 3.31 -1.73
N GLU A 53 3.00 2.21 -1.02
CA GLU A 53 3.99 1.17 -0.72
C GLU A 53 3.81 -0.11 -1.57
N ILE A 54 2.99 -0.06 -2.61
CA ILE A 54 2.51 -1.28 -3.31
C ILE A 54 3.64 -2.14 -3.85
N ASP A 55 4.68 -1.52 -4.43
CA ASP A 55 5.82 -2.24 -4.99
C ASP A 55 6.62 -2.96 -3.90
N ARG A 56 6.86 -2.30 -2.76
CA ARG A 56 7.56 -2.89 -1.61
C ARG A 56 6.75 -4.00 -0.97
N ILE A 57 5.43 -3.78 -0.80
CA ILE A 57 4.51 -4.79 -0.29
C ILE A 57 4.51 -6.03 -1.18
N ASP A 58 4.43 -5.85 -2.50
CA ASP A 58 4.38 -6.93 -3.47
C ASP A 58 5.70 -7.72 -3.52
N GLU A 59 6.85 -7.05 -3.39
CA GLU A 59 8.16 -7.68 -3.27
C GLU A 59 8.24 -8.55 -2.00
N ILE A 60 7.86 -7.98 -0.85
CA ILE A 60 7.84 -8.69 0.43
C ILE A 60 6.93 -9.91 0.33
N LEU A 61 5.68 -9.74 -0.11
CA LEU A 61 4.74 -10.84 -0.26
C LEU A 61 5.28 -11.94 -1.18
N SER A 62 5.89 -11.57 -2.30
CA SER A 62 6.47 -12.52 -3.24
C SER A 62 7.56 -13.39 -2.59
N SER A 63 8.31 -12.86 -1.61
CA SER A 63 9.32 -13.64 -0.87
C SER A 63 8.71 -14.68 0.10
N TYR A 64 7.48 -14.47 0.56
CA TYR A 64 6.76 -15.38 1.46
C TYR A 64 5.86 -16.39 0.75
N LEU A 65 5.64 -16.21 -0.56
CA LEU A 65 4.88 -17.12 -1.40
C LEU A 65 5.81 -18.15 -2.04
N THR A 66 5.63 -19.43 -1.71
CA THR A 66 6.50 -20.51 -2.20
C THR A 66 6.02 -21.13 -3.51
N ASP A 67 4.71 -21.38 -3.62
CA ASP A 67 4.12 -22.14 -4.74
C ASP A 67 3.34 -21.26 -5.74
N TRP A 68 3.14 -19.99 -5.41
CA TRP A 68 2.26 -19.08 -6.15
C TRP A 68 2.94 -17.75 -6.38
N SER A 69 2.93 -17.26 -7.62
CA SER A 69 3.22 -15.84 -7.85
C SER A 69 2.07 -14.99 -7.33
N LEU A 70 2.37 -13.83 -6.75
CA LEU A 70 1.37 -12.90 -6.21
C LEU A 70 0.22 -12.57 -7.19
N GLY A 71 0.55 -12.35 -8.46
CA GLY A 71 -0.42 -12.07 -9.53
C GLY A 71 -1.35 -13.24 -9.89
N ARG A 72 -1.08 -14.47 -9.42
CA ARG A 72 -1.94 -15.63 -9.63
C ARG A 72 -2.95 -15.86 -8.50
N LEU A 73 -2.80 -15.15 -7.38
CA LEU A 73 -3.78 -15.23 -6.30
C LEU A 73 -5.11 -14.62 -6.74
N ALA A 74 -6.21 -15.07 -6.13
CA ALA A 74 -7.46 -14.36 -6.25
C ALA A 74 -7.26 -12.90 -5.84
N ALA A 75 -7.89 -11.98 -6.55
CA ALA A 75 -7.68 -10.56 -6.29
C ALA A 75 -8.08 -10.16 -4.86
N VAL A 76 -9.09 -10.84 -4.29
CA VAL A 76 -9.49 -10.70 -2.89
C VAL A 76 -8.34 -11.11 -1.95
N ASP A 77 -7.78 -12.30 -2.13
CA ASP A 77 -6.68 -12.81 -1.29
C ASP A 77 -5.45 -11.90 -1.37
N ARG A 78 -5.07 -11.49 -2.59
CA ARG A 78 -3.97 -10.55 -2.81
C ARG A 78 -4.23 -9.21 -2.12
N THR A 79 -5.45 -8.68 -2.21
CA THR A 79 -5.83 -7.42 -1.54
C THR A 79 -5.77 -7.57 -0.02
N ALA A 80 -6.28 -8.67 0.54
CA ALA A 80 -6.24 -8.94 1.98
C ALA A 80 -4.78 -9.05 2.48
N LEU A 81 -3.93 -9.75 1.73
CA LEU A 81 -2.50 -9.86 2.02
C LEU A 81 -1.80 -8.50 1.97
N ARG A 82 -2.06 -7.69 0.95
CA ARG A 82 -1.47 -6.34 0.82
C ARG A 82 -1.83 -5.44 1.99
N ILE A 83 -3.12 -5.43 2.38
CA ILE A 83 -3.58 -4.67 3.56
C ILE A 83 -2.88 -5.16 4.82
N GLY A 84 -2.88 -6.48 5.06
CA GLY A 84 -2.27 -7.05 6.27
C GLY A 84 -0.77 -6.76 6.37
N VAL A 85 -0.03 -6.88 5.26
CA VAL A 85 1.40 -6.54 5.23
C VAL A 85 1.62 -5.05 5.44
N TRP A 86 0.79 -4.20 4.82
CA TRP A 86 0.89 -2.76 5.02
C TRP A 86 0.71 -2.38 6.49
N GLU A 87 -0.36 -2.87 7.13
CA GLU A 87 -0.62 -2.60 8.54
C GLU A 87 0.51 -3.14 9.43
N LEU A 88 1.02 -4.35 9.15
CA LEU A 88 2.10 -4.95 9.93
C LEU A 88 3.40 -4.14 9.88
N LEU A 89 3.77 -3.62 8.72
CA LEU A 89 5.11 -3.09 8.48
C LEU A 89 5.19 -1.56 8.49
N PHE A 90 4.12 -0.88 8.10
CA PHE A 90 4.11 0.57 7.87
C PHE A 90 3.24 1.34 8.86
N THR A 91 2.51 0.64 9.74
CA THR A 91 1.78 1.27 10.84
C THR A 91 2.23 0.78 12.21
N ASP A 92 2.28 1.71 13.17
CA ASP A 92 2.57 1.41 14.58
C ASP A 92 1.33 1.53 15.49
N ASP A 93 0.24 2.11 14.96
CA ASP A 93 -0.99 2.36 15.71
C ASP A 93 -1.92 1.14 15.81
N VAL A 94 -1.69 0.11 14.97
CA VAL A 94 -2.49 -1.11 14.92
C VAL A 94 -1.73 -2.27 15.57
N PRO A 95 -2.32 -2.95 16.58
CA PRO A 95 -1.70 -4.15 17.13
C PRO A 95 -1.49 -5.20 16.04
N ALA A 96 -0.29 -5.77 15.97
CA ALA A 96 0.08 -6.66 14.87
C ALA A 96 -0.85 -7.88 14.71
N LEU A 97 -1.32 -8.47 15.82
CA LEU A 97 -2.29 -9.57 15.77
C LEU A 97 -3.66 -9.11 15.24
N ALA A 98 -4.07 -7.89 15.55
CA ALA A 98 -5.34 -7.34 15.04
C ALA A 98 -5.28 -7.12 13.52
N ALA A 99 -4.14 -6.68 12.98
CA ALA A 99 -3.92 -6.57 11.53
C ALA A 99 -4.04 -7.93 10.82
N VAL A 100 -3.48 -8.99 11.42
CA VAL A 100 -3.62 -10.37 10.90
C VAL A 100 -5.07 -10.82 10.97
N ASP A 101 -5.73 -10.66 12.10
CA ASP A 101 -7.13 -11.07 12.30
C ASP A 101 -8.09 -10.38 11.33
N GLU A 102 -7.87 -9.09 11.05
CA GLU A 102 -8.67 -8.31 10.09
C GLU A 102 -8.47 -8.84 8.66
N ALA A 103 -7.23 -9.03 8.21
CA ALA A 103 -6.94 -9.58 6.89
C ALA A 103 -7.54 -10.99 6.70
N VAL A 104 -7.47 -11.84 7.73
CA VAL A 104 -8.09 -13.18 7.73
C VAL A 104 -9.62 -13.09 7.68
N SER A 105 -10.21 -12.11 8.37
CA SER A 105 -11.65 -11.87 8.36
C SER A 105 -12.13 -11.40 6.98
N LEU A 106 -11.38 -10.52 6.31
CA LEU A 106 -11.64 -10.11 4.93
C LEU A 106 -11.61 -11.30 3.97
N ALA A 107 -10.60 -12.16 4.08
CA ALA A 107 -10.52 -13.36 3.24
C ALA A 107 -11.71 -14.31 3.49
N ARG A 108 -12.18 -14.41 4.74
CA ARG A 108 -13.33 -15.25 5.10
C ARG A 108 -14.66 -14.72 4.53
N GLU A 109 -14.81 -13.40 4.45
CA GLU A 109 -16.05 -12.79 3.98
C GLU A 109 -16.15 -12.79 2.45
N TYR A 110 -15.03 -12.65 1.75
CA TYR A 110 -15.02 -12.33 0.32
C TYR A 110 -14.34 -13.37 -0.59
N SER A 111 -13.79 -14.45 -0.03
CA SER A 111 -13.06 -15.48 -0.79
C SER A 111 -13.53 -16.90 -0.47
N ASP A 112 -12.85 -17.90 -1.01
CA ASP A 112 -13.16 -19.33 -0.84
C ASP A 112 -12.77 -19.86 0.56
N ASP A 113 -13.31 -21.02 0.94
CA ASP A 113 -13.16 -21.63 2.27
C ASP A 113 -11.69 -21.85 2.71
N ASP A 114 -10.77 -22.01 1.75
CA ASP A 114 -9.34 -22.19 2.02
C ASP A 114 -8.58 -20.87 2.27
N ALA A 115 -9.13 -19.74 1.81
CA ALA A 115 -8.45 -18.44 1.83
C ALA A 115 -8.09 -17.94 3.23
N PRO A 116 -8.95 -18.03 4.27
CA PRO A 116 -8.61 -17.56 5.61
C PRO A 116 -7.37 -18.25 6.19
N ARG A 117 -7.27 -19.57 5.98
CA ARG A 117 -6.13 -20.37 6.44
C ARG A 117 -4.86 -20.02 5.67
N PHE A 118 -4.98 -19.79 4.37
CA PHE A 118 -3.88 -19.38 3.52
C PHE A 118 -3.34 -18.00 3.92
N VAL A 119 -4.22 -16.99 4.02
CA VAL A 119 -3.86 -15.62 4.42
C VAL A 119 -3.20 -15.59 5.79
N ASN A 120 -3.78 -16.28 6.78
CA ASN A 120 -3.19 -16.40 8.10
C ASN A 120 -1.78 -17.01 8.04
N GLY A 121 -1.61 -18.08 7.27
CA GLY A 121 -0.32 -18.77 7.15
C GLY A 121 0.77 -17.94 6.48
N VAL A 122 0.43 -17.02 5.57
CA VAL A 122 1.39 -16.08 4.97
C VAL A 122 1.71 -14.96 5.95
N LEU A 123 0.70 -14.31 6.52
CA LEU A 123 0.90 -13.18 7.43
C LEU A 123 1.60 -13.59 8.74
N ASP A 124 1.38 -14.82 9.23
CA ASP A 124 2.12 -15.36 10.39
C ASP A 124 3.63 -15.44 10.13
N LYS A 125 4.05 -15.70 8.88
CA LYS A 125 5.47 -15.72 8.52
C LYS A 125 6.04 -14.30 8.49
N VAL A 126 5.33 -13.37 7.85
CA VAL A 126 5.69 -11.95 7.83
C VAL A 126 5.79 -11.40 9.25
N LEU A 127 4.82 -11.72 10.11
CA LEU A 127 4.80 -11.28 11.50
C LEU A 127 6.00 -11.78 12.30
N ARG A 128 6.46 -13.02 12.08
CA ARG A 128 7.66 -13.57 12.74
C ARG A 128 8.93 -12.82 12.38
N ASP A 129 9.02 -12.37 11.13
CA ASP A 129 10.19 -11.68 10.59
C ASP A 129 10.04 -10.15 10.63
N ARG A 130 8.92 -9.65 11.17
CA ARG A 130 8.49 -8.23 11.12
C ARG A 130 9.62 -7.27 11.46
N ASP A 131 10.29 -7.47 12.58
CA ASP A 131 11.31 -6.52 13.05
C ASP A 131 12.53 -6.52 12.12
N VAL A 132 12.91 -7.66 11.56
CA VAL A 132 13.99 -7.79 10.57
C VAL A 132 13.60 -7.10 9.27
N VAL A 133 12.36 -7.30 8.80
CA VAL A 133 11.86 -6.66 7.58
C VAL A 133 11.77 -5.15 7.76
N LYS A 134 11.29 -4.65 8.91
CA LYS A 134 11.25 -3.21 9.20
C LYS A 134 12.64 -2.59 9.26
N GLU A 135 13.62 -3.31 9.82
CA GLU A 135 15.01 -2.87 9.82
C GLU A 135 15.56 -2.78 8.39
N GLN A 136 15.33 -3.80 7.55
CA GLN A 136 15.73 -3.80 6.14
C GLN A 136 15.09 -2.66 5.35
N LEU A 137 13.79 -2.42 5.52
CA LEU A 137 13.06 -1.31 4.87
C LEU A 137 13.64 0.06 5.25
N SER A 138 14.01 0.24 6.51
CA SER A 138 14.64 1.48 6.99
C SER A 138 16.00 1.71 6.32
N TYR A 139 16.81 0.66 6.20
CA TYR A 139 18.09 0.72 5.49
C TYR A 139 17.92 1.05 4.01
N THR A 140 17.02 0.35 3.30
CA THR A 140 16.76 0.58 1.88
C THR A 140 16.32 2.03 1.62
N THR A 141 15.34 2.52 2.40
CA THR A 141 14.85 3.90 2.28
C THR A 141 15.96 4.93 2.50
N THR A 142 16.85 4.69 3.48
CA THR A 142 17.98 5.60 3.75
C THR A 142 18.97 5.65 2.59
N VAL A 143 19.21 4.52 1.91
CA VAL A 143 20.09 4.43 0.75
C VAL A 143 19.47 5.12 -0.47
N GLU A 144 18.20 4.85 -0.77
CA GLU A 144 17.47 5.47 -1.89
C GLU A 144 17.50 7.01 -1.79
N LEU A 145 17.22 7.55 -0.60
CA LEU A 145 17.27 9.00 -0.35
C LEU A 145 18.67 9.60 -0.47
N ALA A 146 19.72 8.82 -0.17
CA ALA A 146 21.10 9.26 -0.31
C ALA A 146 21.55 9.26 -1.77
N GLU A 147 21.10 8.28 -2.57
CA GLU A 147 21.42 8.20 -4.00
C GLU A 147 20.72 9.30 -4.81
N GLU A 148 19.47 9.62 -4.49
CA GLU A 148 18.70 10.69 -5.18
C GLU A 148 19.33 12.09 -4.98
N GLN A 149 20.01 12.31 -3.85
CA GLN A 149 20.72 13.57 -3.57
C GLN A 149 22.04 13.73 -4.33
N VAL A 150 22.60 12.65 -4.90
CA VAL A 150 23.88 12.67 -5.62
C VAL A 150 23.70 13.03 -7.10
N ASP A 151 22.50 12.87 -7.67
CA ASP A 151 22.22 13.09 -9.10
C ASP A 151 21.79 14.53 -9.46
N THR A 152 21.99 15.51 -8.56
CA THR A 152 21.88 16.92 -8.96
C THR A 152 23.20 17.37 -9.59
N PRO A 153 23.31 17.55 -10.92
CA PRO A 153 24.53 18.07 -11.52
C PRO A 153 24.83 19.46 -10.92
N PRO A 154 26.08 19.76 -10.54
CA PRO A 154 26.41 21.08 -10.03
C PRO A 154 26.03 22.11 -11.09
N ALA A 155 25.21 23.09 -10.69
CA ALA A 155 24.81 24.20 -11.55
C ALA A 155 26.07 24.74 -12.23
N ALA A 156 26.16 24.57 -13.55
CA ALA A 156 27.31 25.00 -14.33
C ALA A 156 27.52 26.50 -14.05
N HIS A 157 28.62 26.83 -13.37
CA HIS A 157 29.05 28.20 -13.21
C HIS A 157 29.27 28.77 -14.61
N ALA A 158 28.34 29.62 -15.04
CA ALA A 158 28.48 30.48 -16.21
C ALA A 158 29.63 31.45 -15.96
N VAL A 159 30.86 31.02 -16.26
CA VAL A 159 32.03 31.90 -16.37
C VAL A 159 32.07 32.40 -17.80
N GLU A 160 31.20 33.36 -18.14
CA GLU A 160 31.43 34.19 -19.32
C GLU A 160 32.48 35.24 -18.98
N ARG A 161 33.71 34.93 -19.43
CA ARG A 161 34.81 35.87 -19.49
C ARG A 161 34.43 37.02 -20.41
N LYS A 162 34.23 38.22 -19.86
CA LYS A 162 34.37 39.45 -20.63
C LYS A 162 35.87 39.78 -20.71
N ASN A 163 36.50 39.36 -21.81
CA ASN A 163 37.77 39.91 -22.25
C ASN A 163 37.50 41.20 -23.03
N ASP A 164 38.25 42.23 -22.69
CA ASP A 164 38.33 43.53 -23.35
C ASP A 164 38.69 43.42 -24.84
N ALA A 165 38.12 44.29 -25.68
CA ALA A 165 38.81 44.93 -26.81
C ALA A 165 37.95 46.05 -27.44
N ASP A 166 38.55 47.25 -27.47
CA ASP A 166 38.24 48.50 -28.20
C ASP A 166 36.93 49.27 -27.93
#